data_AF-A0A7C6RUG9-F1
#
_entry.id   AF-A0A7C6RUG9-F1
#
_cell.length_a   1.000
_cell.length_b   1.000
_cell.length_c   1.000
_cell.angle_alpha   90.00
_cell.angle_beta   90.00
_cell.angle_gamma   90.00
#
_symmetry.space_group_name_H-M   'P 1'
#
loop_
_entity.id
_entity.type
_entity.pdbx_description
1 polymer ?
#
loop_
_entity_poly.entity_id
_entity_poly.type
_entity_poly.pdbx_seq_one_letter_code
_entity_poly.pdbx_strand_id
1 'polypeptide(L)'
;MNKSLIALLVVFLLCGTAEAGIEVFYLPESGFLRVSGQVVIEPEAASLSLFIFPNAAVTEFWADELVSYSVQRYEHGTEVVFSIREVKPQTVTFSYEGLVEPQPQEAVLGRDQLWLPQFSAPVQELTVTLQLPAAWEVHFGSVQTVQEQGSYRLIQLAAGSTYPTLELVNTALPAAELAQEERAELQAPEDELPETPPQAEPEEERSPEAEDEAADSLPAALMARIQIQINRFVRALNGRSAAELAELIGPELQEKGLTAYLASLPEYYGRITSLIEELPADPQGIFQVVLSTERGPRYAAAMAWQESEGALLLSYFHLTPYAADVPREVAASCEFFVDELLSALRAANETKLETLLAPDLVQERTAVVDFLLTLDSGSDWEIAQISVDPFAVAVRAPSAKGENLLLKLDLTPGQYHWLLRGLQVVPLP
;
A
#
# COMPACT_ATOMS: atom_id res chain seq x y z
N MET A 1 -38.94 -41.54 -0.73
CA MET A 1 -38.37 -40.25 -0.27
C MET A 1 -36.98 -39.94 -0.83
N ASN A 2 -36.13 -40.94 -1.14
CA ASN A 2 -34.72 -40.66 -1.50
C ASN A 2 -34.50 -40.07 -2.90
N LYS A 3 -35.38 -40.34 -3.88
CA LYS A 3 -35.21 -39.86 -5.27
C LYS A 3 -35.43 -38.35 -5.43
N SER A 4 -36.33 -37.77 -4.63
CA SER A 4 -36.62 -36.33 -4.67
C SER A 4 -35.53 -35.51 -3.99
N LEU A 5 -34.89 -36.07 -2.96
CA LEU A 5 -33.75 -35.45 -2.28
C LEU A 5 -32.52 -35.45 -3.19
N ILE A 6 -32.27 -36.54 -3.92
CA ILE A 6 -31.16 -36.64 -4.89
C ILE A 6 -31.37 -35.66 -6.05
N ALA A 7 -32.60 -35.53 -6.57
CA ALA A 7 -32.90 -34.55 -7.61
C ALA A 7 -32.69 -33.10 -7.13
N LEU A 8 -33.09 -32.78 -5.89
CA LEU A 8 -32.86 -31.47 -5.30
C LEU A 8 -31.37 -31.19 -5.08
N LEU A 9 -30.60 -32.21 -4.67
CA LEU A 9 -29.17 -32.10 -4.42
C LEU A 9 -28.37 -31.96 -5.73
N VAL A 10 -28.81 -32.59 -6.81
CA VAL A 10 -28.27 -32.39 -8.17
C VAL A 10 -28.59 -31.00 -8.70
N VAL A 11 -29.78 -30.46 -8.44
CA VAL A 11 -30.13 -29.08 -8.83
C VAL A 11 -29.31 -28.05 -8.03
N PHE A 12 -29.10 -28.27 -6.74
CA PHE A 12 -28.22 -27.40 -5.94
C PHE A 12 -26.74 -27.47 -6.36
N LEU A 13 -26.26 -28.63 -6.82
CA LEU A 13 -24.90 -28.79 -7.36
C LEU A 13 -24.72 -28.16 -8.76
N LEU A 14 -25.80 -27.93 -9.50
CA LEU A 14 -25.78 -27.31 -10.84
C LEU A 14 -26.02 -25.79 -10.82
N CYS A 15 -26.37 -25.21 -9.67
CA CYS A 15 -26.72 -23.78 -9.54
C CYS A 15 -25.58 -22.89 -9.00
N GLY A 16 -24.33 -23.37 -8.96
CA GLY A 16 -23.22 -22.64 -8.35
C GLY A 16 -21.95 -22.66 -9.19
N THR A 17 -21.97 -22.04 -10.37
CA THR A 17 -20.75 -21.43 -10.91
C THR A 17 -20.99 -19.94 -10.88
N ALA A 18 -20.46 -19.26 -9.84
CA ALA A 18 -20.29 -17.83 -9.92
C ALA A 18 -19.43 -17.56 -11.16
N GLU A 19 -19.95 -16.78 -12.09
CA GLU A 19 -19.22 -16.41 -13.30
C GLU A 19 -18.05 -15.50 -12.87
N ALA A 20 -16.83 -15.84 -13.29
CA ALA A 20 -15.65 -15.05 -12.96
C ALA A 20 -15.83 -13.63 -13.51
N GLY A 21 -15.74 -12.64 -12.62
CA GLY A 21 -16.00 -11.24 -12.94
C GLY A 21 -15.44 -10.32 -11.88
N ILE A 22 -15.28 -9.06 -12.26
CA ILE A 22 -14.77 -7.99 -11.40
C ILE A 22 -15.86 -6.95 -11.21
N GLU A 23 -16.15 -6.63 -9.97
CA GLU A 23 -17.01 -5.53 -9.56
C GLU A 23 -16.15 -4.37 -9.07
N VAL A 24 -16.40 -3.18 -9.62
CA VAL A 24 -15.70 -1.95 -9.29
C VAL A 24 -16.71 -0.94 -8.80
N PHE A 25 -16.47 -0.37 -7.62
CA PHE A 25 -17.22 0.76 -7.09
C PHE A 25 -16.29 1.97 -7.02
N TYR A 26 -16.66 3.05 -7.70
CA TYR A 26 -15.81 4.24 -7.80
C TYR A 26 -16.60 5.51 -7.51
N LEU A 27 -16.03 6.37 -6.66
CA LEU A 27 -16.52 7.70 -6.30
C LEU A 27 -15.47 8.75 -6.71
N PRO A 28 -15.55 9.28 -7.94
CA PRO A 28 -14.52 10.16 -8.49
C PRO A 28 -14.21 11.38 -7.61
N GLU A 29 -15.23 11.99 -7.00
CA GLU A 29 -15.09 13.22 -6.20
C GLU A 29 -14.27 13.03 -4.92
N SER A 30 -14.29 11.81 -4.37
CA SER A 30 -13.51 11.46 -3.18
C SER A 30 -12.25 10.67 -3.49
N GLY A 31 -12.12 10.20 -4.73
CA GLY A 31 -11.11 9.22 -5.12
C GLY A 31 -11.33 7.83 -4.54
N PHE A 32 -12.43 7.55 -3.83
CA PHE A 32 -12.66 6.23 -3.24
C PHE A 32 -12.91 5.19 -4.33
N LEU A 33 -12.08 4.14 -4.32
CA LEU A 33 -12.14 3.02 -5.25
C LEU A 33 -12.14 1.72 -4.46
N ARG A 34 -13.12 0.86 -4.71
CA ARG A 34 -13.17 -0.51 -4.21
C ARG A 34 -13.35 -1.47 -5.37
N VAL A 35 -12.54 -2.51 -5.39
CA VAL A 35 -12.60 -3.55 -6.41
C VAL A 35 -12.66 -4.90 -5.73
N SER A 36 -13.58 -5.73 -6.18
CA SER A 36 -13.71 -7.12 -5.74
C SER A 36 -13.98 -7.99 -6.94
N GLY A 37 -13.34 -9.14 -7.03
CA GLY A 37 -13.56 -9.99 -8.18
C GLY A 37 -12.89 -11.34 -8.10
N GLN A 38 -13.22 -12.14 -9.11
CA GLN A 38 -12.64 -13.42 -9.35
C GLN A 38 -12.17 -13.48 -10.81
N VAL A 39 -10.93 -13.91 -11.02
CA VAL A 39 -10.35 -14.11 -12.35
C VAL A 39 -9.68 -15.47 -12.45
N VAL A 40 -9.52 -15.95 -13.67
CA VAL A 40 -8.72 -17.14 -13.96
C VAL A 40 -7.41 -16.68 -14.60
N ILE A 41 -6.28 -17.08 -14.01
CA ILE A 41 -4.95 -16.81 -14.55
C ILE A 41 -4.31 -18.10 -15.08
N GLU A 42 -3.42 -17.95 -16.06
CA GLU A 42 -2.64 -19.04 -16.66
C GLU A 42 -1.16 -18.86 -16.33
N PRO A 43 -0.73 -19.31 -15.13
CA PRO A 43 0.63 -19.05 -14.66
C PRO A 43 1.66 -19.91 -15.40
N GLU A 44 2.81 -19.31 -15.71
CA GLU A 44 3.99 -20.00 -16.25
C GLU A 44 5.03 -20.32 -15.16
N ALA A 45 4.88 -19.70 -13.98
CA ALA A 45 5.76 -19.87 -12.83
C ALA A 45 4.96 -20.02 -11.53
N ALA A 46 5.60 -20.58 -10.50
CA ALA A 46 4.99 -20.77 -9.18
C ALA A 46 4.97 -19.47 -8.35
N SER A 47 5.82 -18.50 -8.66
CA SER A 47 5.85 -17.18 -8.03
C SER A 47 5.18 -16.18 -8.95
N LEU A 48 4.17 -15.48 -8.43
CA LEU A 48 3.28 -14.60 -9.17
C LEU A 48 3.10 -13.29 -8.43
N SER A 49 2.68 -12.26 -9.15
CA SER A 49 2.24 -11.02 -8.53
C SER A 49 1.07 -10.39 -9.24
N LEU A 50 0.38 -9.50 -8.53
CA LEU A 50 -0.53 -8.52 -9.11
C LEU A 50 -0.18 -7.13 -8.59
N PHE A 51 -0.36 -6.13 -9.44
CA PHE A 51 -0.09 -4.73 -9.14
C PHE A 51 -1.39 -3.94 -9.18
N ILE A 52 -1.64 -3.14 -8.14
CA ILE A 52 -2.82 -2.29 -7.95
C ILE A 52 -2.38 -0.88 -7.55
N PHE A 53 -3.31 0.06 -7.52
CA PHE A 53 -3.01 1.47 -7.24
C PHE A 53 -2.29 1.70 -5.88
N PRO A 54 -1.58 2.85 -5.74
CA PRO A 54 -0.83 3.16 -4.52
C PRO A 54 -1.68 3.12 -3.26
N ASN A 55 -1.11 2.66 -2.16
CA ASN A 55 -1.74 2.62 -0.83
C ASN A 55 -3.04 1.78 -0.73
N ALA A 56 -3.36 0.96 -1.73
CA ALA A 56 -4.50 0.06 -1.68
C ALA A 56 -4.42 -0.87 -0.44
N ALA A 57 -5.55 -1.00 0.23
CA ALA A 57 -5.78 -1.95 1.30
C ALA A 57 -6.38 -3.22 0.70
N VAL A 58 -5.60 -4.30 0.67
CA VAL A 58 -6.08 -5.63 0.27
C VAL A 58 -6.96 -6.17 1.41
N THR A 59 -8.25 -6.30 1.17
CA THR A 59 -9.25 -6.76 2.15
C THR A 59 -9.55 -8.25 2.00
N GLU A 60 -9.37 -8.81 0.81
CA GLU A 60 -9.47 -10.25 0.55
C GLU A 60 -8.43 -10.66 -0.50
N PHE A 61 -7.76 -11.79 -0.29
CA PHE A 61 -6.92 -12.40 -1.31
C PHE A 61 -6.87 -13.91 -1.14
N TRP A 62 -7.21 -14.63 -2.20
CA TRP A 62 -7.19 -16.07 -2.27
C TRP A 62 -6.81 -16.52 -3.68
N ALA A 63 -6.01 -17.58 -3.77
CA ALA A 63 -5.76 -18.28 -5.01
C ALA A 63 -5.90 -19.78 -4.79
N ASP A 64 -6.31 -20.49 -5.82
CA ASP A 64 -6.19 -21.94 -5.85
C ASP A 64 -4.72 -22.34 -5.58
N GLU A 65 -4.51 -23.38 -4.77
CA GLU A 65 -3.18 -23.88 -4.39
C GLU A 65 -2.25 -22.85 -3.73
N LEU A 66 -2.79 -21.77 -3.15
CA LEU A 66 -2.02 -20.72 -2.48
C LEU A 66 -1.18 -21.31 -1.34
N VAL A 67 0.14 -21.07 -1.40
CA VAL A 67 1.09 -21.47 -0.36
C VAL A 67 1.34 -20.30 0.59
N SER A 68 1.59 -19.11 0.03
CA SER A 68 1.82 -17.88 0.78
C SER A 68 1.53 -16.67 -0.09
N TYR A 69 1.25 -15.54 0.55
CA TYR A 69 1.26 -14.23 -0.09
C TYR A 69 1.84 -13.17 0.84
N SER A 70 2.30 -12.08 0.25
CA SER A 70 2.77 -10.88 0.94
C SER A 70 2.33 -9.65 0.16
N VAL A 71 2.14 -8.54 0.86
CA VAL A 71 1.75 -7.25 0.24
C VAL A 71 2.90 -6.28 0.42
N GLN A 72 3.41 -5.75 -0.69
CA GLN A 72 4.47 -4.77 -0.73
C GLN A 72 3.89 -3.46 -1.30
N ARG A 73 4.20 -2.34 -0.66
CA ARG A 73 3.70 -1.01 -1.08
C ARG A 73 4.87 -0.19 -1.58
N TYR A 74 4.69 0.37 -2.78
CA TYR A 74 5.59 1.27 -3.46
C TYR A 74 4.92 2.64 -3.62
N GLU A 75 5.72 3.66 -3.91
CA GLU A 75 5.24 5.01 -4.22
C GLU A 75 4.20 4.99 -5.36
N HIS A 76 4.42 4.16 -6.38
CA HIS A 76 3.62 4.11 -7.61
C HIS A 76 2.65 2.92 -7.69
N GLY A 77 2.49 2.16 -6.60
CA GLY A 77 1.52 1.06 -6.59
C GLY A 77 1.69 0.11 -5.41
N THR A 78 0.72 -0.76 -5.22
CA THR A 78 0.77 -1.85 -4.24
C THR A 78 0.88 -3.17 -4.99
N GLU A 79 1.86 -3.99 -4.65
CA GLU A 79 2.05 -5.33 -5.19
C GLU A 79 1.60 -6.39 -4.19
N VAL A 80 0.82 -7.36 -4.67
CA VAL A 80 0.56 -8.59 -3.93
C VAL A 80 1.37 -9.69 -4.59
N VAL A 81 2.38 -10.18 -3.88
CA VAL A 81 3.24 -11.29 -4.31
C VAL A 81 2.70 -12.56 -3.70
N PHE A 82 2.51 -13.60 -4.48
CA PHE A 82 1.97 -14.86 -4.00
C PHE A 82 2.62 -16.05 -4.67
N SER A 83 2.62 -17.18 -3.97
CA SER A 83 3.17 -18.43 -4.48
C SER A 83 2.11 -19.52 -4.50
N ILE A 84 2.10 -20.30 -5.58
CA ILE A 84 1.18 -21.42 -5.79
C ILE A 84 1.94 -22.74 -5.80
N ARG A 85 1.30 -23.80 -5.32
CA ARG A 85 1.92 -25.13 -5.21
C ARG A 85 2.18 -25.77 -6.58
N GLU A 86 1.25 -25.60 -7.51
CA GLU A 86 1.28 -26.23 -8.83
C GLU A 86 1.04 -25.20 -9.93
N VAL A 87 1.88 -25.22 -10.96
CA VAL A 87 1.76 -24.35 -12.15
C VAL A 87 0.70 -24.94 -13.08
N LYS A 88 -0.56 -24.56 -12.85
CA LYS A 88 -1.76 -24.87 -13.63
C LYS A 88 -2.71 -23.67 -13.59
N PRO A 89 -3.74 -23.57 -14.45
CA PRO A 89 -4.72 -22.48 -14.36
C PRO A 89 -5.27 -22.34 -12.95
N GLN A 90 -5.25 -21.12 -12.39
CA GLN A 90 -5.69 -20.83 -11.03
C GLN A 90 -6.84 -19.84 -11.04
N THR A 91 -7.82 -20.07 -10.17
CA THR A 91 -8.81 -19.07 -9.83
C THR A 91 -8.24 -18.17 -8.74
N VAL A 92 -8.18 -16.87 -8.99
CA VAL A 92 -7.75 -15.86 -8.01
C VAL A 92 -8.96 -15.02 -7.62
N THR A 93 -9.26 -14.98 -6.33
CA THR A 93 -10.30 -14.13 -5.73
C THR A 93 -9.62 -13.04 -4.93
N PHE A 94 -10.01 -11.79 -5.16
CA PHE A 94 -9.38 -10.64 -4.54
C PHE A 94 -10.39 -9.56 -4.23
N SER A 95 -10.10 -8.77 -3.20
CA SER A 95 -10.78 -7.52 -2.90
C SER A 95 -9.78 -6.52 -2.35
N TYR A 96 -9.85 -5.29 -2.83
CA TYR A 96 -9.03 -4.18 -2.35
C TYR A 96 -9.79 -2.86 -2.41
N GLU A 97 -9.43 -1.94 -1.53
CA GLU A 97 -10.03 -0.62 -1.45
C GLU A 97 -9.01 0.45 -1.10
N GLY A 98 -9.31 1.70 -1.41
CA GLY A 98 -8.43 2.82 -1.08
C GLY A 98 -8.82 4.10 -1.80
N LEU A 99 -7.91 5.05 -1.80
CA LEU A 99 -8.08 6.36 -2.40
C LEU A 99 -7.13 6.49 -3.59
N VAL A 100 -7.69 6.80 -4.77
CA VAL A 100 -6.97 7.34 -5.92
C VAL A 100 -7.10 8.86 -5.93
N GLU A 101 -6.42 9.54 -6.86
CA GLU A 101 -6.53 10.99 -6.99
C GLU A 101 -7.99 11.42 -7.22
N PRO A 102 -8.55 12.32 -6.40
CA PRO A 102 -9.90 12.83 -6.59
C PRO A 102 -10.03 13.61 -7.91
N GLN A 103 -11.06 13.30 -8.67
CA GLN A 103 -11.32 13.88 -9.99
C GLN A 103 -12.77 14.39 -10.00
N PRO A 104 -13.01 15.69 -9.72
CA PRO A 104 -14.38 16.21 -9.53
C PRO A 104 -15.18 16.38 -10.83
N GLN A 105 -14.49 16.47 -11.98
CA GLN A 105 -15.09 16.86 -13.26
C GLN A 105 -14.94 15.79 -14.34
N GLU A 106 -13.72 15.35 -14.58
CA GLU A 106 -13.37 14.33 -15.56
C GLU A 106 -12.40 13.36 -14.93
N ALA A 107 -12.64 12.06 -15.08
CA ALA A 107 -11.78 11.02 -14.52
C ALA A 107 -11.37 10.04 -15.60
N VAL A 108 -10.08 9.71 -15.65
CA VAL A 108 -9.55 8.68 -16.54
C VAL A 108 -9.22 7.44 -15.71
N LEU A 109 -9.86 6.32 -16.05
CA LEU A 109 -9.56 5.01 -15.49
C LEU A 109 -8.84 4.18 -16.55
N GLY A 110 -7.51 4.28 -16.58
CA GLY A 110 -6.63 3.55 -17.48
C GLY A 110 -5.61 2.69 -16.74
N ARG A 111 -4.67 2.13 -17.49
CA ARG A 111 -3.60 1.30 -16.92
C ARG A 111 -2.76 2.05 -15.90
N ASP A 112 -2.49 3.32 -16.15
CA ASP A 112 -1.62 4.17 -15.32
C ASP A 112 -2.21 4.41 -13.92
N GLN A 113 -3.54 4.38 -13.81
CA GLN A 113 -4.24 4.53 -12.54
C GLN A 113 -4.35 3.20 -11.77
N LEU A 114 -3.98 2.06 -12.37
CA LEU A 114 -4.01 0.72 -11.76
C LEU A 114 -5.32 0.42 -11.01
N TRP A 115 -6.43 0.92 -11.55
CA TRP A 115 -7.75 0.77 -10.95
C TRP A 115 -8.23 -0.68 -10.98
N LEU A 116 -7.81 -1.46 -11.97
CA LEU A 116 -7.92 -2.92 -12.02
C LEU A 116 -6.56 -3.57 -11.73
N PRO A 117 -6.53 -4.80 -11.23
CA PRO A 117 -5.27 -5.47 -10.94
C PRO A 117 -4.55 -5.85 -12.23
N GLN A 118 -3.27 -5.53 -12.30
CA GLN A 118 -2.38 -5.99 -13.37
C GLN A 118 -1.62 -7.23 -12.89
N PHE A 119 -1.97 -8.40 -13.42
CA PHE A 119 -1.31 -9.65 -13.08
C PHE A 119 0.02 -9.84 -13.84
N SER A 120 0.96 -10.53 -13.20
CA SER A 120 2.22 -10.99 -13.81
C SER A 120 2.04 -12.20 -14.74
N ALA A 121 0.86 -12.83 -14.73
CA ALA A 121 0.49 -13.95 -15.58
C ALA A 121 -0.67 -13.57 -16.51
N PRO A 122 -0.78 -14.21 -17.69
CA PRO A 122 -1.94 -14.04 -18.56
C PRO A 122 -3.25 -14.29 -17.82
N VAL A 123 -4.19 -13.37 -17.97
CA VAL A 123 -5.55 -13.49 -17.43
C VAL A 123 -6.48 -13.91 -18.56
N GLN A 124 -7.41 -14.81 -18.27
CA GLN A 124 -8.51 -15.10 -19.18
C GLN A 124 -9.42 -13.87 -19.35
N GLU A 125 -10.42 -13.99 -20.22
CA GLU A 125 -11.30 -12.88 -20.57
C GLU A 125 -11.93 -12.22 -19.32
N LEU A 126 -11.72 -10.91 -19.17
CA LEU A 126 -12.16 -10.13 -18.03
C LEU A 126 -13.59 -9.64 -18.26
N THR A 127 -14.49 -9.99 -17.34
CA THR A 127 -15.82 -9.38 -17.28
C THR A 127 -15.84 -8.35 -16.16
N VAL A 128 -16.04 -7.07 -16.48
CA VAL A 128 -15.98 -5.96 -15.51
C VAL A 128 -17.33 -5.26 -15.42
N THR A 129 -17.81 -5.07 -14.18
CA THR A 129 -18.98 -4.27 -13.86
C THR A 129 -18.56 -3.08 -13.01
N LEU A 130 -18.76 -1.88 -13.53
CA LEU A 130 -18.42 -0.62 -12.89
C LEU A 130 -19.68 0.04 -12.32
N GLN A 131 -19.68 0.36 -11.03
CA GLN A 131 -20.71 1.11 -10.34
C GLN A 131 -20.24 2.56 -10.10
N LEU A 132 -20.93 3.51 -10.73
CA LEU A 132 -20.68 4.95 -10.62
C LEU A 132 -21.90 5.69 -10.05
N PRO A 133 -21.72 6.89 -9.45
CA PRO A 133 -22.85 7.75 -9.12
C PRO A 133 -23.63 8.14 -10.38
N ALA A 134 -24.95 8.36 -10.24
CA ALA A 134 -25.81 8.68 -11.39
C ALA A 134 -25.44 9.96 -12.15
N ALA A 135 -24.70 10.88 -11.51
CA ALA A 135 -24.19 12.10 -12.14
C ALA A 135 -23.03 11.83 -13.13
N TRP A 136 -22.43 10.63 -13.11
CA TRP A 136 -21.28 10.30 -13.93
C TRP A 136 -21.66 9.43 -15.13
N GLU A 137 -21.00 9.69 -16.26
CA GLU A 137 -21.17 8.96 -17.51
C GLU A 137 -19.81 8.54 -18.09
N VAL A 138 -19.77 7.35 -18.69
CA VAL A 138 -18.62 6.92 -19.50
C VAL A 138 -18.73 7.58 -20.86
N HIS A 139 -17.85 8.56 -21.12
CA HIS A 139 -17.78 9.30 -22.38
C HIS A 139 -16.96 8.53 -23.43
N PHE A 140 -15.93 7.80 -22.99
CA PHE A 140 -15.12 6.93 -23.83
C PHE A 140 -14.85 5.59 -23.15
N GLY A 141 -15.01 4.48 -23.87
CA GLY A 141 -14.78 3.14 -23.35
C GLY A 141 -15.64 2.06 -24.00
N SER A 142 -15.25 0.80 -23.84
CA SER A 142 -15.97 -0.36 -24.38
C SER A 142 -17.15 -0.75 -23.48
N VAL A 143 -18.21 0.06 -23.46
CA VAL A 143 -19.42 -0.22 -22.67
C VAL A 143 -20.35 -1.18 -23.41
N GLN A 144 -20.79 -2.24 -22.73
CA GLN A 144 -21.75 -3.21 -23.26
C GLN A 144 -23.18 -2.90 -22.84
N THR A 145 -23.41 -2.70 -21.53
CA THR A 145 -24.73 -2.36 -21.00
C THR A 145 -24.63 -1.34 -19.87
N VAL A 146 -25.67 -0.52 -19.72
CA VAL A 146 -25.82 0.44 -18.62
C VAL A 146 -27.19 0.21 -17.98
N GLN A 147 -27.22 0.08 -16.66
CA GLN A 147 -28.43 -0.08 -15.87
C GLN A 147 -28.44 0.96 -14.74
N GLU A 148 -29.55 1.68 -14.59
CA GLU A 148 -29.72 2.60 -13.46
C GLU A 148 -30.26 1.85 -12.24
N GLN A 149 -29.61 2.02 -11.09
CA GLN A 149 -29.99 1.42 -9.81
C GLN A 149 -29.95 2.48 -8.70
N GLY A 150 -31.07 3.18 -8.52
CA GLY A 150 -31.19 4.24 -7.52
C GLY A 150 -30.27 5.43 -7.82
N SER A 151 -29.39 5.76 -6.88
CA SER A 151 -28.40 6.85 -7.03
C SER A 151 -27.14 6.44 -7.82
N TYR A 152 -27.10 5.21 -8.33
CA TYR A 152 -25.95 4.66 -9.03
C TYR A 152 -26.30 4.13 -10.42
N ARG A 153 -25.28 4.03 -11.26
CA ARG A 153 -25.30 3.39 -12.57
C ARG A 153 -24.36 2.20 -12.54
N LEU A 154 -24.88 1.03 -12.89
CA LEU A 154 -24.11 -0.18 -13.16
C LEU A 154 -23.79 -0.23 -14.64
N ILE A 155 -22.51 -0.27 -14.96
CA ILE A 155 -21.96 -0.22 -16.31
C ILE A 155 -21.19 -1.50 -16.54
N GLN A 156 -21.69 -2.38 -17.38
CA GLN A 156 -21.00 -3.59 -17.77
C GLN A 156 -20.09 -3.27 -18.96
N LEU A 157 -18.80 -3.54 -18.84
CA LEU A 157 -17.85 -3.37 -19.93
C LEU A 157 -17.86 -4.60 -20.84
N ALA A 158 -17.48 -4.42 -22.10
CA ALA A 158 -17.28 -5.51 -23.03
C ALA A 158 -16.16 -6.43 -22.51
N ALA A 159 -16.42 -7.73 -22.53
CA ALA A 159 -15.44 -8.72 -22.12
C ALA A 159 -14.22 -8.67 -23.05
N GLY A 160 -13.03 -8.81 -22.47
CA GLY A 160 -11.78 -8.75 -23.22
C GLY A 160 -10.57 -9.15 -22.39
N SER A 161 -9.46 -9.45 -23.08
CA SER A 161 -8.18 -9.81 -22.46
C SER A 161 -7.23 -8.61 -22.30
N THR A 162 -7.63 -7.43 -22.75
CA THR A 162 -6.84 -6.19 -22.66
C THR A 162 -7.31 -5.34 -21.49
N TYR A 163 -6.36 -4.65 -20.85
CA TYR A 163 -6.69 -3.71 -19.78
C TYR A 163 -7.59 -2.58 -20.31
N PRO A 164 -8.80 -2.38 -19.77
CA PRO A 164 -9.74 -1.38 -20.27
C PRO A 164 -9.35 0.04 -19.84
N THR A 165 -9.58 1.00 -20.74
CA THR A 165 -9.45 2.44 -20.46
C THR A 165 -10.81 3.11 -20.59
N LEU A 166 -11.19 3.90 -19.59
CA LEU A 166 -12.44 4.65 -19.56
C LEU A 166 -12.16 6.15 -19.34
N GLU A 167 -12.92 7.01 -20.01
CA GLU A 167 -13.02 8.43 -19.68
C GLU A 167 -14.42 8.69 -19.13
N LEU A 168 -14.47 9.27 -17.94
CA LEU A 168 -15.69 9.57 -17.20
C LEU A 168 -15.90 11.07 -17.13
N VAL A 169 -17.13 11.53 -17.28
CA VAL A 169 -17.49 12.95 -17.18
C VAL A 169 -18.63 13.13 -16.18
N ASN A 170 -18.53 14.15 -15.35
CA ASN A 170 -19.57 14.59 -14.44
C ASN A 170 -20.59 15.47 -15.19
N THR A 171 -21.83 14.99 -15.29
CA THR A 171 -22.93 15.69 -15.97
C THR A 171 -23.70 16.66 -15.08
N ALA A 172 -23.39 16.73 -13.77
CA ALA A 172 -24.09 17.59 -12.81
C ALA A 172 -23.46 18.98 -12.66
N LEU A 173 -22.20 19.18 -13.07
CA LEU A 173 -21.49 20.47 -12.96
C LEU A 173 -21.65 21.28 -14.26
N PRO A 174 -22.29 22.47 -14.23
CA PRO A 174 -22.29 23.36 -15.38
C PRO A 174 -20.90 23.96 -15.59
N ALA A 175 -20.41 23.98 -16.82
CA ALA A 175 -19.13 24.57 -17.23
C ALA A 175 -18.92 26.06 -16.84
N ALA A 176 -19.90 26.71 -16.21
CA ALA A 176 -19.87 28.11 -15.82
C ALA A 176 -19.29 28.36 -14.41
N GLU A 177 -19.32 27.39 -13.49
CA GLU A 177 -18.70 27.51 -12.15
C GLU A 177 -17.16 27.37 -12.21
N LEU A 178 -16.66 26.72 -13.27
CA LEU A 178 -15.23 26.48 -13.55
C LEU A 178 -14.37 27.75 -13.62
N ALA A 179 -14.92 28.86 -14.12
CA ALA A 179 -14.17 30.10 -14.27
C ALA A 179 -14.08 30.93 -12.97
N GLN A 180 -14.83 30.57 -11.93
CA GLN A 180 -14.88 31.31 -10.67
C GLN A 180 -13.98 30.70 -9.59
N GLU A 181 -13.86 29.37 -9.51
CA GLU A 181 -12.97 28.71 -8.53
C GLU A 181 -11.49 28.87 -8.92
N GLU A 182 -11.14 28.71 -10.20
CA GLU A 182 -9.77 28.92 -10.70
C GLU A 182 -9.28 30.37 -10.49
N ARG A 183 -10.21 31.34 -10.47
CA ARG A 183 -9.91 32.75 -10.14
C ARG A 183 -9.78 33.03 -8.65
N ALA A 184 -10.37 32.20 -7.79
CA ALA A 184 -10.33 32.37 -6.35
C ALA A 184 -9.03 31.81 -5.75
N GLU A 185 -8.51 30.68 -6.28
CA GLU A 185 -7.20 30.13 -5.86
C GLU A 185 -6.02 31.02 -6.29
N LEU A 186 -6.12 31.72 -7.43
CA LEU A 186 -5.08 32.65 -7.90
C LEU A 186 -5.05 33.99 -7.13
N GLN A 187 -5.91 34.21 -6.12
CA GLN A 187 -6.01 35.48 -5.39
C GLN A 187 -5.85 35.38 -3.86
N ALA A 188 -5.43 34.23 -3.32
CA ALA A 188 -5.03 34.15 -1.92
C ALA A 188 -3.67 34.85 -1.72
N PRO A 189 -3.56 35.89 -0.87
CA PRO A 189 -2.27 36.51 -0.56
C PRO A 189 -1.42 35.60 0.34
N GLU A 190 -0.15 35.42 -0.02
CA GLU A 190 0.88 34.89 0.87
C GLU A 190 1.17 35.91 1.99
N ASP A 191 0.56 35.73 3.16
CA ASP A 191 0.86 36.54 4.34
C ASP A 191 2.22 36.12 4.96
N GLU A 192 3.24 36.87 4.56
CA GLU A 192 4.34 37.45 5.35
C GLU A 192 4.69 36.79 6.70
N LEU A 193 5.82 36.09 6.71
CA LEU A 193 6.62 35.81 7.91
C LEU A 193 7.05 37.13 8.59
N PRO A 194 6.83 37.33 9.90
CA PRO A 194 7.32 38.54 10.57
C PRO A 194 8.83 38.44 10.86
N GLU A 195 9.49 39.54 10.49
CA GLU A 195 10.89 39.86 10.69
C GLU A 195 11.30 39.96 12.18
N THR A 196 12.53 39.53 12.46
CA THR A 196 13.28 39.74 13.71
C THR A 196 13.59 41.22 13.95
N PRO A 197 13.61 41.69 15.22
CA PRO A 197 14.70 42.61 15.62
C PRO A 197 15.13 42.39 17.11
N PRO A 198 16.10 43.15 17.69
CA PRO A 198 17.51 42.77 17.79
C PRO A 198 18.05 42.65 19.23
N GLN A 199 19.29 42.14 19.30
CA GLN A 199 20.26 42.00 20.40
C GLN A 199 20.10 42.80 21.72
N ALA A 200 20.36 42.12 22.84
CA ALA A 200 21.15 42.65 23.96
C ALA A 200 21.95 41.51 24.64
N GLU A 201 23.26 41.67 24.72
CA GLU A 201 24.23 40.96 25.57
C GLU A 201 24.91 42.04 26.46
N PRO A 202 25.70 41.73 27.51
CA PRO A 202 25.95 40.46 28.23
C PRO A 202 26.01 40.67 29.78
N GLU A 203 26.67 39.73 30.50
CA GLU A 203 27.10 39.70 31.92
C GLU A 203 26.16 38.86 32.82
N GLU A 204 26.60 37.92 33.66
CA GLU A 204 27.93 37.56 34.14
C GLU A 204 27.89 36.19 34.87
N GLU A 205 29.07 35.56 34.95
CA GLU A 205 29.54 34.64 36.00
C GLU A 205 29.24 33.12 36.02
N ARG A 206 30.33 32.41 36.34
CA ARG A 206 30.59 30.96 36.36
C ARG A 206 30.05 30.28 37.63
N SER A 207 29.50 29.07 37.45
CA SER A 207 29.78 27.75 38.12
C SER A 207 30.08 27.65 39.64
N PRO A 208 30.04 26.47 40.32
CA PRO A 208 29.49 25.13 40.00
C PRO A 208 28.66 24.47 41.14
N GLU A 209 28.09 23.29 40.87
CA GLU A 209 27.79 22.14 41.78
C GLU A 209 27.06 22.35 43.13
N ALA A 210 25.81 21.83 43.21
CA ALA A 210 25.25 21.05 44.32
C ALA A 210 23.96 20.38 43.79
N GLU A 211 24.00 19.08 43.48
CA GLU A 211 23.43 18.00 44.30
C GLU A 211 21.90 18.06 44.49
N ASP A 212 21.23 17.07 43.89
CA ASP A 212 19.96 16.46 44.30
C ASP A 212 18.79 17.39 44.70
N GLU A 213 18.05 17.85 43.70
CA GLU A 213 16.58 17.94 43.80
C GLU A 213 15.94 17.32 42.56
N ALA A 214 15.80 15.99 42.62
CA ALA A 214 14.80 15.24 41.85
C ALA A 214 13.39 15.62 42.34
N ALA A 215 12.91 16.79 41.92
CA ALA A 215 11.54 17.25 42.10
C ALA A 215 10.95 17.60 40.74
N ASP A 216 10.21 16.64 40.18
CA ASP A 216 9.18 16.78 39.16
C ASP A 216 9.22 18.06 38.31
N SER A 217 10.01 18.04 37.24
CA SER A 217 9.67 18.89 36.10
C SER A 217 8.33 18.39 35.55
N LEU A 218 7.29 19.24 35.64
CA LEU A 218 5.94 18.96 35.11
C LEU A 218 5.94 18.27 33.72
N PRO A 219 6.84 18.61 32.78
CA PRO A 219 6.97 17.89 31.51
C PRO A 219 7.35 16.41 31.66
N ALA A 220 8.31 16.07 32.53
CA ALA A 220 8.74 14.68 32.74
C ALA A 220 7.65 13.82 33.38
N ALA A 221 6.88 14.38 34.30
CA ALA A 221 5.74 13.69 34.92
C ALA A 221 4.61 13.40 33.90
N LEU A 222 4.33 14.35 33.01
CA LEU A 222 3.37 14.16 31.92
C LEU A 222 3.86 13.10 30.91
N MET A 223 5.17 13.04 30.62
CA MET A 223 5.78 12.00 29.79
C MET A 223 5.65 10.60 30.35
N ALA A 224 5.94 10.44 31.64
CA ALA A 224 5.71 9.15 32.30
C ALA A 224 4.23 8.73 32.25
N ARG A 225 3.30 9.69 32.44
CA ARG A 225 1.85 9.41 32.35
C ARG A 225 1.43 8.98 30.95
N ILE A 226 1.91 9.64 29.90
CA ILE A 226 1.60 9.26 28.50
C ILE A 226 2.15 7.87 28.18
N GLN A 227 3.38 7.54 28.58
CA GLN A 227 3.94 6.19 28.39
C GLN A 227 3.09 5.12 29.10
N ILE A 228 2.57 5.41 30.29
CA ILE A 228 1.64 4.52 30.99
C ILE A 228 0.33 4.36 30.19
N GLN A 229 -0.19 5.44 29.61
CA GLN A 229 -1.41 5.37 28.78
C GLN A 229 -1.21 4.58 27.49
N ILE A 230 -0.07 4.72 26.80
CA ILE A 230 0.26 3.90 25.62
C ILE A 230 0.27 2.41 25.99
N ASN A 231 0.86 2.06 27.14
CA ASN A 231 0.86 0.67 27.62
C ASN A 231 -0.55 0.16 27.97
N ARG A 232 -1.42 1.01 28.56
CA ARG A 232 -2.83 0.67 28.81
C ARG A 232 -3.60 0.49 27.51
N PHE A 233 -3.37 1.36 26.53
CA PHE A 233 -3.96 1.28 25.21
C PHE A 233 -3.60 -0.04 24.51
N VAL A 234 -2.32 -0.42 24.52
CA VAL A 234 -1.85 -1.69 23.94
C VAL A 234 -2.45 -2.89 24.68
N ARG A 235 -2.67 -2.80 26.00
CA ARG A 235 -3.38 -3.83 26.76
C ARG A 235 -4.85 -3.95 26.34
N ALA A 236 -5.55 -2.83 26.24
CA ALA A 236 -6.95 -2.77 25.80
C ALA A 236 -7.11 -3.30 24.37
N LEU A 237 -6.15 -2.98 23.48
CA LEU A 237 -6.04 -3.57 22.14
C LEU A 237 -5.91 -5.09 22.22
N ASN A 238 -4.97 -5.62 22.98
CA ASN A 238 -4.78 -7.06 23.13
C ASN A 238 -6.01 -7.77 23.70
N GLY A 239 -6.75 -7.11 24.59
CA GLY A 239 -8.01 -7.63 25.15
C GLY A 239 -9.21 -7.46 24.23
N ARG A 240 -9.06 -6.78 23.08
CA ARG A 240 -10.17 -6.41 22.16
C ARG A 240 -11.36 -5.78 22.90
N SER A 241 -11.05 -5.05 23.98
CA SER A 241 -12.07 -4.53 24.88
C SER A 241 -12.51 -3.15 24.42
N ALA A 242 -13.66 -3.08 23.76
CA ALA A 242 -14.26 -1.81 23.36
C ALA A 242 -14.50 -0.88 24.56
N ALA A 243 -14.81 -1.43 25.73
CA ALA A 243 -15.02 -0.67 26.96
C ALA A 243 -13.72 -0.02 27.45
N GLU A 244 -12.62 -0.78 27.55
CA GLU A 244 -11.33 -0.24 27.98
C GLU A 244 -10.76 0.75 26.94
N LEU A 245 -10.98 0.51 25.65
CA LEU A 245 -10.59 1.45 24.59
C LEU A 245 -11.40 2.76 24.67
N ALA A 246 -12.69 2.70 24.99
CA ALA A 246 -13.52 3.89 25.16
C ALA A 246 -13.11 4.76 26.37
N GLU A 247 -12.45 4.19 27.38
CA GLU A 247 -11.91 4.98 28.50
C GLU A 247 -10.63 5.75 28.12
N LEU A 248 -9.94 5.33 27.07
CA LEU A 248 -8.64 5.88 26.66
C LEU A 248 -8.74 6.79 25.43
N ILE A 249 -9.74 6.59 24.57
CA ILE A 249 -9.93 7.30 23.31
C ILE A 249 -10.83 8.52 23.54
N GLY A 250 -10.45 9.69 23.03
CA GLY A 250 -11.26 10.91 23.13
C GLY A 250 -12.58 10.82 22.34
N PRO A 251 -13.64 11.55 22.74
CA PRO A 251 -14.99 11.41 22.20
C PRO A 251 -15.07 11.61 20.67
N GLU A 252 -14.32 12.56 20.11
CA GLU A 252 -14.28 12.80 18.66
C GLU A 252 -13.81 11.57 17.86
N LEU A 253 -12.82 10.84 18.37
CA LEU A 253 -12.31 9.62 17.74
C LEU A 253 -13.27 8.44 17.95
N GLN A 254 -13.99 8.41 19.07
CA GLN A 254 -15.03 7.41 19.31
C GLN A 254 -16.19 7.57 18.32
N GLU A 255 -16.64 8.80 18.07
CA GLU A 255 -17.69 9.12 17.09
C GLU A 255 -17.28 8.71 15.67
N LYS A 256 -15.99 8.81 15.34
CA LYS A 256 -15.41 8.30 14.08
C LYS A 256 -15.30 6.77 14.02
N GLY A 257 -15.72 6.05 15.06
CA GLY A 257 -15.75 4.59 15.11
C GLY A 257 -14.41 3.93 15.46
N LEU A 258 -13.38 4.69 15.86
CA LEU A 258 -12.04 4.15 16.13
C LEU A 258 -12.05 3.04 17.18
N THR A 259 -12.82 3.21 18.26
CA THR A 259 -12.96 2.20 19.33
C THR A 259 -13.49 0.87 18.79
N ALA A 260 -14.52 0.92 17.96
CA ALA A 260 -15.13 -0.28 17.38
C ALA A 260 -14.16 -0.96 16.40
N TYR A 261 -13.47 -0.18 15.57
CA TYR A 261 -12.45 -0.66 14.64
C TYR A 261 -11.29 -1.38 15.37
N LEU A 262 -10.74 -0.75 16.42
CA LEU A 262 -9.63 -1.31 17.17
C LEU A 262 -10.04 -2.55 17.98
N ALA A 263 -11.28 -2.61 18.46
CA ALA A 263 -11.83 -3.77 19.15
C ALA A 263 -12.15 -4.93 18.18
N SER A 264 -12.44 -4.65 16.90
CA SER A 264 -12.76 -5.67 15.90
C SER A 264 -11.54 -6.28 15.21
N LEU A 265 -10.32 -5.85 15.57
CA LEU A 265 -9.09 -6.40 15.01
C LEU A 265 -9.07 -7.94 15.13
N PRO A 266 -8.82 -8.68 14.04
CA PRO A 266 -8.78 -10.14 14.06
C PRO A 266 -7.86 -10.73 15.13
N GLU A 267 -8.29 -11.85 15.72
CA GLU A 267 -7.49 -12.58 16.73
C GLU A 267 -6.24 -13.23 16.13
N TYR A 268 -6.25 -13.55 14.84
CA TYR A 268 -5.11 -14.22 14.20
C TYR A 268 -3.83 -13.36 14.20
N TYR A 269 -3.95 -12.03 14.35
CA TYR A 269 -2.81 -11.14 14.52
C TYR A 269 -2.00 -11.42 15.80
N GLY A 270 -2.59 -12.18 16.73
CA GLY A 270 -1.96 -12.54 18.00
C GLY A 270 -1.74 -11.32 18.89
N ARG A 271 -0.70 -11.40 19.72
CA ARG A 271 -0.39 -10.32 20.66
C ARG A 271 0.21 -9.10 19.94
N ILE A 272 -0.28 -7.92 20.28
CA ILE A 272 0.24 -6.62 19.86
C ILE A 272 1.24 -6.12 20.92
N THR A 273 2.42 -5.71 20.49
CA THR A 273 3.43 -5.03 21.31
C THR A 273 3.67 -3.63 20.77
N SER A 274 4.20 -2.73 21.61
CA SER A 274 4.53 -1.36 21.22
C SER A 274 5.99 -1.02 21.51
N LEU A 275 6.60 -0.24 20.64
CA LEU A 275 7.90 0.41 20.84
C LEU A 275 7.74 1.90 20.54
N ILE A 276 8.14 2.79 21.44
CA ILE A 276 8.17 4.23 21.17
C ILE A 276 9.46 4.52 20.43
N GLU A 277 9.38 4.98 19.18
CA GLU A 277 10.56 5.30 18.37
C GLU A 277 11.05 6.71 18.65
N GLU A 278 10.14 7.67 18.69
CA GLU A 278 10.48 9.08 18.85
C GLU A 278 9.66 9.69 19.99
N LEU A 279 10.38 10.33 20.91
CA LEU A 279 9.80 11.12 22.00
C LEU A 279 9.74 12.58 21.56
N PRO A 280 8.55 13.20 21.50
CA PRO A 280 8.45 14.60 21.16
C PRO A 280 9.11 15.46 22.26
N ALA A 281 9.74 16.57 21.85
CA ALA A 281 10.33 17.52 22.78
C ALA A 281 9.27 18.23 23.65
N ASP A 282 8.07 18.43 23.09
CA ASP A 282 6.88 18.87 23.81
C ASP A 282 6.03 17.65 24.21
N PRO A 283 5.70 17.50 25.50
CA PRO A 283 4.83 16.42 25.95
C PRO A 283 3.41 16.41 25.33
N GLN A 284 2.95 17.52 24.75
CA GLN A 284 1.68 17.57 24.02
C GLN A 284 1.82 17.23 22.53
N GLY A 285 3.05 16.93 22.08
CA GLY A 285 3.34 16.55 20.69
C GLY A 285 2.87 15.16 20.31
N ILE A 286 3.21 14.78 19.08
CA ILE A 286 2.86 13.48 18.50
C ILE A 286 3.93 12.45 18.88
N PHE A 287 3.49 11.33 19.46
CA PHE A 287 4.31 10.16 19.75
C PHE A 287 4.30 9.24 18.56
N GLN A 288 5.49 8.87 18.08
CA GLN A 288 5.65 7.82 17.08
C GLN A 288 5.84 6.48 17.78
N VAL A 289 4.87 5.59 17.61
CA VAL A 289 4.82 4.29 18.29
C VAL A 289 4.69 3.17 17.26
N VAL A 290 5.65 2.27 17.22
CA VAL A 290 5.58 1.07 16.38
C VAL A 290 4.76 0.01 17.09
N LEU A 291 3.61 -0.33 16.50
CA LEU A 291 2.77 -1.44 16.91
C LEU A 291 3.15 -2.68 16.11
N SER A 292 3.66 -3.71 16.79
CA SER A 292 4.03 -4.98 16.18
C SER A 292 3.01 -6.05 16.54
N THR A 293 2.51 -6.75 15.54
CA THR A 293 1.65 -7.94 15.73
C THR A 293 2.52 -9.20 15.80
N GLU A 294 2.09 -10.23 16.53
CA GLU A 294 2.80 -11.52 16.58
C GLU A 294 2.78 -12.21 15.21
N ARG A 295 1.68 -12.05 14.47
CA ARG A 295 1.46 -12.64 13.16
C ARG A 295 0.84 -11.62 12.23
N GLY A 296 1.65 -10.86 11.51
CA GLY A 296 1.16 -9.85 10.59
C GLY A 296 2.11 -8.67 10.42
N PRO A 297 1.64 -7.61 9.74
CA PRO A 297 2.44 -6.42 9.53
C PRO A 297 2.68 -5.65 10.84
N ARG A 298 3.74 -4.84 10.81
CA ARG A 298 4.02 -3.80 11.80
C ARG A 298 3.39 -2.50 11.31
N TYR A 299 3.02 -1.63 12.24
CA TYR A 299 2.42 -0.33 11.94
C TYR A 299 3.12 0.77 12.72
N ALA A 300 3.36 1.91 12.10
CA ALA A 300 3.68 3.15 12.79
C ALA A 300 2.37 3.82 13.20
N ALA A 301 2.24 4.12 14.49
CA ALA A 301 1.10 4.82 15.05
C ALA A 301 1.54 6.19 15.55
N ALA A 302 1.00 7.24 14.94
CA ALA A 302 1.13 8.61 15.39
C ALA A 302 0.01 8.89 16.41
N MET A 303 0.38 9.18 17.66
CA MET A 303 -0.55 9.36 18.77
C MET A 303 -0.35 10.71 19.46
N ALA A 304 -1.41 11.49 19.67
CA ALA A 304 -1.36 12.67 20.55
C ALA A 304 -2.33 12.52 21.71
N TRP A 305 -1.89 12.95 22.90
CA TRP A 305 -2.61 12.77 24.15
C TRP A 305 -2.89 14.14 24.78
N GLN A 306 -4.12 14.35 25.22
CA GLN A 306 -4.55 15.61 25.83
C GLN A 306 -5.30 15.34 27.14
N GLU A 307 -5.12 16.24 28.11
CA GLU A 307 -5.92 16.21 29.33
C GLU A 307 -7.30 16.81 29.06
N SER A 308 -8.34 16.03 29.32
CA SER A 308 -9.74 16.46 29.28
C SER A 308 -10.47 15.90 30.50
N GLU A 309 -11.21 16.76 31.20
CA GLU A 309 -11.98 16.39 32.41
C GLU A 309 -11.18 15.64 33.50
N GLY A 310 -9.87 15.91 33.59
CA GLY A 310 -8.98 15.25 34.55
C GLY A 310 -8.50 13.86 34.14
N ALA A 311 -8.85 13.40 32.93
CA ALA A 311 -8.33 12.19 32.30
C ALA A 311 -7.39 12.55 31.14
N LEU A 312 -6.38 11.71 30.92
CA LEU A 312 -5.48 11.84 29.77
C LEU A 312 -6.01 10.94 28.66
N LEU A 313 -6.53 11.54 27.60
CA LEU A 313 -7.23 10.86 26.51
C LEU A 313 -6.47 11.03 25.19
N LEU A 314 -6.58 10.03 24.33
CA LEU A 314 -6.05 10.04 22.97
C LEU A 314 -6.90 10.99 22.12
N SER A 315 -6.33 12.12 21.70
CA SER A 315 -7.01 13.12 20.87
C SER A 315 -6.71 12.96 19.38
N TYR A 316 -5.55 12.39 19.05
CA TYR A 316 -5.14 12.11 17.67
C TYR A 316 -4.61 10.69 17.56
N PHE A 317 -5.03 9.98 16.52
CA PHE A 317 -4.54 8.66 16.19
C PHE A 317 -4.50 8.50 14.67
N HIS A 318 -3.33 8.16 14.16
CA HIS A 318 -3.15 7.80 12.76
C HIS A 318 -2.25 6.57 12.67
N LEU A 319 -2.61 5.63 11.80
CA LEU A 319 -1.92 4.36 11.67
C LEU A 319 -1.46 4.19 10.23
N THR A 320 -0.16 4.01 10.03
CA THR A 320 0.45 3.72 8.73
C THR A 320 1.20 2.39 8.80
N PRO A 321 1.31 1.63 7.70
CA PRO A 321 2.19 0.47 7.66
C PRO A 321 3.64 0.87 7.98
N TYR A 322 4.30 0.10 8.84
CA TYR A 322 5.69 0.37 9.21
C TYR A 322 6.62 -0.15 8.12
N ALA A 323 7.24 0.78 7.38
CA ALA A 323 8.38 0.46 6.53
C ALA A 323 9.61 0.34 7.44
N ALA A 324 10.21 -0.86 7.51
CA ALA A 324 11.41 -1.03 8.32
C ALA A 324 12.56 -0.17 7.78
N ASP A 325 13.21 0.60 8.65
CA ASP A 325 14.48 1.23 8.31
C ASP A 325 15.49 0.15 7.93
N VAL A 326 15.92 0.18 6.67
CA VAL A 326 16.93 -0.74 6.16
C VAL A 326 18.28 -0.28 6.72
N PRO A 327 19.04 -1.14 7.43
CA PRO A 327 20.35 -0.76 7.95
C PRO A 327 21.23 -0.23 6.82
N ARG A 328 21.99 0.85 7.10
CA ARG A 328 22.81 1.53 6.08
C ARG A 328 23.78 0.58 5.38
N GLU A 329 24.30 -0.41 6.10
CA GLU A 329 25.19 -1.43 5.55
C GLU A 329 24.47 -2.34 4.55
N VAL A 330 23.21 -2.66 4.81
CA VAL A 330 22.37 -3.46 3.90
C VAL A 330 22.00 -2.64 2.67
N ALA A 331 21.62 -1.37 2.85
CA ALA A 331 21.36 -0.45 1.75
C ALA A 331 22.59 -0.28 0.85
N ALA A 332 23.75 0.04 1.42
CA ALA A 332 25.01 0.15 0.69
C ALA A 332 25.41 -1.16 -0.02
N SER A 333 25.12 -2.31 0.59
CA SER A 333 25.36 -3.60 -0.05
C SER A 333 24.43 -3.88 -1.23
N CYS A 334 23.19 -3.39 -1.19
CA CYS A 334 22.24 -3.49 -2.31
C CYS A 334 22.64 -2.53 -3.44
N GLU A 335 23.03 -1.29 -3.11
CA GLU A 335 23.60 -0.32 -4.06
C GLU A 335 24.80 -0.91 -4.79
N PHE A 336 25.73 -1.51 -4.05
CA PHE A 336 26.90 -2.17 -4.64
C PHE A 336 26.52 -3.28 -5.63
N PHE A 337 25.51 -4.09 -5.31
CA PHE A 337 25.03 -5.14 -6.20
C PHE A 337 24.41 -4.56 -7.48
N VAL A 338 23.56 -3.53 -7.36
CA VAL A 338 22.94 -2.85 -8.51
C VAL A 338 24.01 -2.21 -9.40
N ASP A 339 25.02 -1.57 -8.82
CA ASP A 339 26.15 -1.00 -9.55
C ASP A 339 26.98 -2.06 -10.28
N GLU A 340 27.21 -3.22 -9.65
CA GLU A 340 27.93 -4.32 -10.26
C GLU A 340 27.15 -4.92 -11.45
N LEU A 341 25.83 -5.06 -11.30
CA LEU A 341 24.93 -5.48 -12.36
C LEU A 341 24.94 -4.48 -13.52
N LEU A 342 24.76 -3.18 -13.24
CA LEU A 342 24.78 -2.14 -14.24
C LEU A 342 26.13 -2.04 -14.96
N SER A 343 27.24 -2.21 -14.23
CA SER A 343 28.58 -2.25 -14.80
C SER A 343 28.78 -3.44 -15.75
N ALA A 344 28.24 -4.61 -15.40
CA ALA A 344 28.27 -5.79 -16.25
C ALA A 344 27.43 -5.59 -17.54
N LEU A 345 26.27 -4.94 -17.42
CA LEU A 345 25.41 -4.59 -18.56
C LEU A 345 26.06 -3.56 -19.49
N ARG A 346 26.63 -2.48 -18.93
CA ARG A 346 27.37 -1.45 -19.70
C ARG A 346 28.52 -2.04 -20.51
N ALA A 347 29.19 -3.06 -19.96
CA ALA A 347 30.28 -3.76 -20.62
C ALA A 347 29.82 -4.87 -21.58
N ALA A 348 28.51 -5.15 -21.67
CA ALA A 348 27.93 -6.32 -22.34
C ALA A 348 28.67 -7.62 -21.97
N ASN A 349 29.08 -7.75 -20.71
CA ASN A 349 29.91 -8.86 -20.25
C ASN A 349 29.05 -10.00 -19.71
N GLU A 350 28.58 -10.85 -20.63
CA GLU A 350 27.76 -12.03 -20.33
C GLU A 350 28.38 -12.93 -19.25
N THR A 351 29.70 -13.13 -19.29
CA THR A 351 30.40 -13.96 -18.28
C THR A 351 30.27 -13.36 -16.90
N LYS A 352 30.35 -12.03 -16.77
CA LYS A 352 30.17 -11.35 -15.49
C LYS A 352 28.71 -11.38 -15.03
N LEU A 353 27.75 -11.21 -15.93
CA LEU A 353 26.31 -11.33 -15.63
C LEU A 353 25.97 -12.71 -15.07
N GLU A 354 26.50 -13.78 -15.66
CA GLU A 354 26.31 -15.15 -15.15
C GLU A 354 26.84 -15.34 -13.72
N THR A 355 27.88 -14.60 -13.30
CA THR A 355 28.37 -14.66 -11.90
C THR A 355 27.48 -13.95 -10.89
N LEU A 356 26.54 -13.14 -11.36
CA LEU A 356 25.54 -12.47 -10.52
C LEU A 356 24.25 -13.29 -10.39
N LEU A 357 24.08 -14.36 -11.16
CA LEU A 357 22.91 -15.24 -11.11
C LEU A 357 23.11 -16.37 -10.10
N ALA A 358 22.12 -16.60 -9.27
CA ALA A 358 22.12 -17.69 -8.30
C ALA A 358 22.09 -19.07 -8.99
N PRO A 359 22.70 -20.12 -8.40
CA PRO A 359 22.61 -21.48 -8.91
C PRO A 359 21.16 -21.98 -8.99
N ASP A 360 20.30 -21.52 -8.09
CA ASP A 360 18.88 -21.85 -7.96
C ASP A 360 17.94 -20.75 -8.50
N LEU A 361 18.37 -20.03 -9.55
CA LEU A 361 17.54 -19.06 -10.27
C LEU A 361 16.19 -19.68 -10.67
N VAL A 362 15.09 -18.98 -10.37
CA VAL A 362 13.73 -19.46 -10.63
C VAL A 362 13.41 -19.51 -12.13
N GLN A 363 13.88 -18.51 -12.88
CA GLN A 363 13.69 -18.40 -14.33
C GLN A 363 14.83 -19.07 -15.14
N GLU A 364 14.61 -19.25 -16.44
CA GLU A 364 15.66 -19.70 -17.36
C GLU A 364 16.79 -18.66 -17.46
N ARG A 365 18.03 -19.10 -17.21
CA ARG A 365 19.22 -18.24 -17.16
C ARG A 365 19.40 -17.38 -18.41
N THR A 366 19.35 -18.02 -19.58
CA THR A 366 19.55 -17.33 -20.86
C THR A 366 18.48 -16.27 -21.10
N ALA A 367 17.22 -16.56 -20.77
CA ALA A 367 16.13 -15.59 -20.89
C ALA A 367 16.31 -14.36 -19.97
N VAL A 368 16.81 -14.57 -18.74
CA VAL A 368 17.11 -13.47 -17.82
C VAL A 368 18.27 -12.61 -18.33
N VAL A 369 19.36 -13.22 -18.79
CA VAL A 369 20.51 -12.48 -19.34
C VAL A 369 20.10 -11.69 -20.58
N ASP A 370 19.39 -12.33 -21.52
CA ASP A 370 18.91 -11.69 -22.73
C ASP A 370 17.99 -10.50 -22.39
N PHE A 371 17.05 -10.68 -21.46
CA PHE A 371 16.19 -9.58 -21.00
C PHE A 371 17.00 -8.44 -20.38
N LEU A 372 17.92 -8.72 -19.45
CA LEU A 372 18.70 -7.68 -18.79
C LEU A 372 19.52 -6.86 -19.80
N LEU A 373 20.02 -7.49 -20.87
CA LEU A 373 20.73 -6.82 -21.96
C LEU A 373 19.83 -5.93 -22.84
N THR A 374 18.50 -6.04 -22.74
CA THR A 374 17.56 -5.13 -23.45
C THR A 374 17.28 -3.83 -22.69
N LEU A 375 17.68 -3.75 -21.42
CA LEU A 375 17.48 -2.57 -20.57
C LEU A 375 18.45 -1.44 -20.96
N ASP A 376 18.06 -0.20 -20.72
CA ASP A 376 18.98 0.91 -20.87
C ASP A 376 20.02 0.88 -19.74
N SER A 377 21.26 0.65 -20.12
CA SER A 377 22.42 0.66 -19.23
C SER A 377 23.18 2.00 -19.28
N GLY A 378 22.78 2.94 -20.13
CA GLY A 378 23.37 4.28 -20.23
C GLY A 378 22.94 5.21 -19.10
N SER A 379 21.75 5.00 -18.55
CA SER A 379 21.21 5.72 -17.40
C SER A 379 21.62 5.05 -16.08
N ASP A 380 21.62 5.82 -14.99
CA ASP A 380 21.78 5.25 -13.65
C ASP A 380 20.45 4.63 -13.18
N TRP A 381 20.55 3.53 -12.45
CA TRP A 381 19.39 2.83 -11.89
C TRP A 381 19.18 3.27 -10.44
N GLU A 382 17.93 3.54 -10.07
CA GLU A 382 17.59 4.04 -8.73
C GLU A 382 16.92 2.94 -7.90
N ILE A 383 17.40 2.71 -6.68
CA ILE A 383 16.74 1.80 -5.75
C ILE A 383 15.50 2.48 -5.18
N ALA A 384 14.33 1.99 -5.56
CA ALA A 384 13.06 2.48 -5.05
C ALA A 384 12.73 1.92 -3.66
N GLN A 385 13.10 0.66 -3.39
CA GLN A 385 12.82 0.01 -2.11
C GLN A 385 13.71 -1.21 -1.88
N ILE A 386 13.98 -1.50 -0.61
CA ILE A 386 14.57 -2.77 -0.17
C ILE A 386 13.56 -3.47 0.75
N SER A 387 13.16 -4.67 0.37
CA SER A 387 12.33 -5.58 1.16
C SER A 387 13.22 -6.58 1.87
N VAL A 388 12.96 -6.84 3.16
CA VAL A 388 13.77 -7.75 3.98
C VAL A 388 13.18 -9.15 4.12
N ASP A 389 11.90 -9.35 3.81
CA ASP A 389 11.24 -10.67 3.84
C ASP A 389 10.06 -10.75 2.84
N PRO A 390 10.22 -11.44 1.69
CA PRO A 390 11.46 -11.99 1.16
C PRO A 390 12.49 -10.89 0.83
N PHE A 391 13.78 -11.22 0.89
CA PHE A 391 14.84 -10.25 0.63
C PHE A 391 14.90 -9.91 -0.87
N ALA A 392 14.47 -8.70 -1.22
CA ALA A 392 14.36 -8.25 -2.60
C ALA A 392 14.66 -6.75 -2.71
N VAL A 393 15.22 -6.34 -3.83
CA VAL A 393 15.50 -4.94 -4.14
C VAL A 393 14.66 -4.53 -5.35
N ALA A 394 13.85 -3.49 -5.19
CA ALA A 394 13.10 -2.90 -6.27
C ALA A 394 13.88 -1.72 -6.86
N VAL A 395 14.14 -1.77 -8.16
CA VAL A 395 15.00 -0.84 -8.88
C VAL A 395 14.23 -0.25 -10.05
N ARG A 396 14.27 1.07 -10.22
CA ARG A 396 13.77 1.74 -11.42
C ARG A 396 14.84 1.69 -12.49
N ALA A 397 14.50 1.08 -13.62
CA ALA A 397 15.38 0.95 -14.77
C ALA A 397 14.64 1.42 -16.04
N PRO A 398 15.21 2.36 -16.81
CA PRO A 398 14.67 2.68 -18.12
C PRO A 398 14.91 1.51 -19.08
N SER A 399 13.95 1.26 -19.96
CA SER A 399 14.13 0.39 -21.12
C SER A 399 14.84 1.14 -22.25
N ALA A 400 15.46 0.41 -23.18
CA ALA A 400 16.05 1.01 -24.38
C ALA A 400 15.03 1.76 -25.29
N LYS A 401 13.73 1.61 -25.01
CA LYS A 401 12.62 2.29 -25.72
C LYS A 401 12.10 3.53 -25.00
N GLY A 402 12.63 3.87 -23.81
CA GLY A 402 12.23 5.02 -23.02
C GLY A 402 11.08 4.77 -22.03
N GLU A 403 10.57 3.55 -21.93
CA GLU A 403 9.62 3.15 -20.88
C GLU A 403 10.35 2.95 -19.55
N ASN A 404 9.80 3.43 -18.43
CA ASN A 404 10.34 3.13 -17.10
C ASN A 404 9.84 1.76 -16.65
N LEU A 405 10.74 0.92 -16.14
CA LEU A 405 10.42 -0.39 -15.59
C LEU A 405 10.79 -0.42 -14.11
N LEU A 406 9.95 -1.03 -13.30
CA LEU A 406 10.29 -1.45 -11.95
C LEU A 406 10.76 -2.90 -12.01
N LEU A 407 12.05 -3.10 -11.77
CA LEU A 407 12.68 -4.40 -11.68
C LEU A 407 12.72 -4.81 -10.23
N LYS A 408 12.10 -5.93 -9.91
CA LYS A 408 12.22 -6.53 -8.60
C LYS A 408 13.20 -7.69 -8.67
N LEU A 409 14.30 -7.51 -7.95
CA LEU A 409 15.43 -8.41 -7.91
C LEU A 409 15.35 -9.19 -6.60
N ASP A 410 14.90 -10.44 -6.66
CA ASP A 410 14.94 -11.33 -5.50
C ASP A 410 16.39 -11.74 -5.27
N LEU A 411 16.96 -11.39 -4.11
CA LEU A 411 18.37 -11.60 -3.84
C LEU A 411 18.60 -12.69 -2.79
N THR A 412 19.64 -13.49 -3.00
CA THR A 412 20.12 -14.50 -2.06
C THR A 412 21.58 -14.25 -1.72
N PRO A 413 22.04 -14.50 -0.48
CA PRO A 413 23.44 -14.25 -0.12
C PRO A 413 24.37 -15.23 -0.85
N GLY A 414 25.33 -14.69 -1.61
CA GLY A 414 26.45 -15.44 -2.16
C GLY A 414 27.67 -15.45 -1.21
N GLN A 415 28.79 -16.01 -1.68
CA GLN A 415 30.03 -16.06 -0.87
C GLN A 415 30.65 -14.68 -0.62
N TYR A 416 30.48 -13.74 -1.56
CA TYR A 416 31.13 -12.43 -1.53
C TYR A 416 30.19 -11.27 -1.85
N HIS A 417 29.08 -11.54 -2.53
CA HIS A 417 28.10 -10.56 -3.03
C HIS A 417 26.72 -11.19 -3.08
N TRP A 418 25.68 -10.37 -3.27
CA TRP A 418 24.32 -10.84 -3.51
C TRP A 418 24.21 -11.53 -4.87
N LEU A 419 23.36 -12.54 -4.96
CA LEU A 419 23.05 -13.24 -6.21
C LEU A 419 21.57 -13.09 -6.54
N LEU A 420 21.27 -12.85 -7.81
CA LEU A 420 19.92 -12.78 -8.34
C LEU A 420 19.31 -14.18 -8.39
N ARG A 421 18.28 -14.40 -7.58
CA ARG A 421 17.52 -15.65 -7.51
C ARG A 421 16.21 -15.58 -8.29
N GLY A 422 15.68 -14.39 -8.48
CA GLY A 422 14.45 -14.15 -9.22
C GLY A 422 14.38 -12.74 -9.77
N LEU A 423 13.79 -12.60 -10.96
CA LEU A 423 13.52 -11.31 -11.59
C LEU A 423 12.02 -11.19 -11.89
N GLN A 424 11.40 -10.13 -11.37
CA GLN A 424 10.06 -9.70 -11.76
C GLN A 424 10.15 -8.32 -12.40
N VAL A 425 9.33 -8.09 -13.42
CA VAL A 425 9.36 -6.87 -14.24
C VAL A 425 7.96 -6.29 -14.26
N VAL A 426 7.82 -5.08 -13.74
CA VAL A 426 6.56 -4.32 -13.75
C VAL A 426 6.79 -3.06 -14.58
N PRO A 427 6.09 -2.90 -15.72
CA PRO A 427 6.15 -1.65 -16.46
C PRO A 427 5.52 -0.52 -15.63
N LEU A 428 6.24 0.60 -15.51
CA LEU A 428 5.74 1.82 -14.88
C LEU A 428 5.12 2.73 -15.95
N PRO A 429 4.08 3.50 -15.60
CA PRO A 429 3.44 4.45 -16.50
C PRO A 429 4.37 5.59 -16.96
#